data_AF-A0A6G8JIQ3-F1
#
_entry.id   AF-A0A6G8JIQ3-F1
#
_cell.length_a   1.000
_cell.length_b   1.000
_cell.length_c   1.000
_cell.angle_alpha   90.00
_cell.angle_beta   90.00
_cell.angle_gamma   90.00
#
_symmetry.space_group_name_H-M   'P 1'
#
loop_
_entity.id
_entity.type
_entity.pdbx_description
1 polymer ?
#
loop_
_entity_poly.entity_id
_entity_poly.type
_entity_poly.pdbx_seq_one_letter_code
_entity_poly.pdbx_strand_id
1 'polypeptide(L)' 'MKRLLLFILFLSHTVWAETYQIGILAQRGEAYTRTHWQPWVHWLNGQFSSEQFELVPLGLGEANSRAELDFLLTNQA' A
#
# COMPACT_ATOMS: atom_id res chain seq x y z
N MET A 1 -40.15 -15.08 2.86
CA MET A 1 -39.55 -14.05 1.98
C MET A 1 -38.82 -12.95 2.77
N LYS A 2 -39.41 -12.34 3.80
CA LYS A 2 -38.73 -11.30 4.63
C LYS A 2 -37.40 -11.72 5.27
N ARG A 3 -37.26 -12.98 5.71
CA ARG A 3 -36.02 -13.51 6.30
C ARG A 3 -34.87 -13.66 5.29
N LEU A 4 -35.18 -13.86 4.01
CA LEU A 4 -34.18 -13.92 2.93
C LEU A 4 -33.62 -12.53 2.61
N LEU A 5 -34.48 -11.50 2.70
CA LEU A 5 -34.11 -10.10 2.45
C LEU A 5 -33.09 -9.58 3.46
N LEU A 6 -33.21 -9.97 4.75
CA LEU A 6 -32.27 -9.61 5.81
C LEU A 6 -30.88 -10.27 5.62
N PHE A 7 -30.82 -11.45 5.01
CA PHE A 7 -29.56 -12.16 4.74
C PHE A 7 -28.74 -11.50 3.63
N ILE A 8 -29.41 -10.94 2.61
CA ILE A 8 -28.76 -10.25 1.49
C ILE A 8 -28.20 -8.88 1.94
N LEU A 9 -28.86 -8.22 2.89
CA LEU A 9 -28.38 -6.94 3.46
C LEU A 9 -27.09 -7.11 4.29
N PHE A 10 -26.88 -8.26 4.92
CA PHE A 10 -25.64 -8.55 5.68
C PHE A 10 -24.42 -8.84 4.79
N LEU A 11 -24.61 -9.26 3.53
CA LEU A 11 -23.50 -9.45 2.59
C LEU A 11 -23.01 -8.15 1.95
N SER A 12 -23.69 -7.03 2.21
CA SER A 12 -23.36 -5.73 1.60
C SER A 12 -22.35 -4.94 2.43
N HIS A 13 -21.41 -5.61 3.10
CA HIS A 13 -20.21 -4.94 3.59
C HIS A 13 -19.32 -4.68 2.37
N THR A 14 -19.50 -3.52 1.74
CA THR A 14 -18.54 -3.02 0.77
C THR A 14 -17.23 -2.79 1.53
N VAL A 15 -16.31 -3.75 1.47
CA VAL A 15 -14.92 -3.53 1.87
C VAL A 15 -14.33 -2.63 0.80
N TRP A 16 -14.23 -1.34 1.11
CA TRP A 16 -13.47 -0.42 0.28
C TRP A 16 -12.02 -0.65 0.65
N ALA A 17 -11.24 -1.20 -0.27
CA ALA A 17 -9.83 -1.36 -0.06
C ALA A 17 -9.15 0.00 -0.19
N GLU A 18 -8.52 0.46 0.89
CA GLU A 18 -7.71 1.67 0.83
C GLU A 18 -6.36 1.30 0.21
N THR A 19 -5.85 2.18 -0.66
CA THR A 19 -4.52 2.03 -1.24
C THR A 19 -3.56 2.93 -0.49
N TYR A 20 -2.52 2.33 0.09
CA TYR A 20 -1.45 3.01 0.80
C TYR A 20 -0.17 3.05 -0.04
N GLN A 21 0.33 4.26 -0.29
CA GLN A 21 1.56 4.53 -1.02
C GLN A 21 2.76 4.49 -0.07
N ILE A 22 3.65 3.51 -0.26
CA ILE A 22 4.88 3.37 0.51
C ILE A 22 6.06 3.93 -0.30
N GLY A 23 6.46 5.15 0.05
CA GLY A 23 7.64 5.81 -0.48
C GLY A 23 8.93 5.22 0.08
N ILE A 24 9.87 4.82 -0.78
CA ILE A 24 11.20 4.36 -0.36
C ILE A 24 12.29 5.12 -1.12
N LEU A 25 13.19 5.74 -0.37
CA LEU A 25 14.31 6.49 -0.94
C LEU A 25 15.28 5.55 -1.69
N ALA A 26 15.26 5.61 -3.02
CA ALA A 26 15.99 4.73 -3.92
C ALA A 26 17.44 5.18 -4.13
N GLN A 27 18.22 5.30 -3.06
CA GLN A 27 19.64 5.73 -3.10
C GLN A 27 20.52 4.88 -4.02
N ARG A 28 20.16 3.60 -4.21
CA ARG A 28 20.85 2.64 -5.09
C ARG A 28 20.12 2.42 -6.42
N GLY A 29 19.17 3.29 -6.75
CA GLY A 29 18.34 3.22 -7.95
C GLY A 29 17.07 2.38 -7.80
N GLU A 30 16.12 2.62 -8.69
CA GLU A 30 14.79 2.01 -8.67
C GLU A 30 14.83 0.47 -8.72
N ALA A 31 15.64 -0.10 -9.61
CA ALA A 31 15.74 -1.55 -9.77
C ALA A 31 16.16 -2.24 -8.48
N TYR A 32 17.21 -1.72 -7.82
CA TYR A 32 17.66 -2.23 -6.53
C TYR A 32 16.55 -2.14 -5.48
N THR A 33 15.86 -0.98 -5.40
CA THR A 33 14.76 -0.77 -4.46
C THR A 33 13.64 -1.77 -4.69
N ARG A 34 13.18 -1.97 -5.93
CA ARG A 34 12.11 -2.95 -6.21
C ARG A 34 12.54 -4.37 -5.87
N THR A 35 13.75 -4.78 -6.24
CA THR A 35 14.24 -6.13 -5.92
C THR A 35 14.22 -6.43 -4.43
N HIS A 36 14.59 -5.46 -3.58
CA HIS A 36 14.72 -5.70 -2.14
C HIS A 36 13.43 -5.42 -1.36
N TRP A 37 12.59 -4.49 -1.82
CA TRP A 37 11.42 -4.02 -1.06
C TRP A 37 10.09 -4.53 -1.59
N GLN A 38 9.99 -4.92 -2.87
CA GLN A 38 8.75 -5.50 -3.40
C GLN A 38 8.32 -6.78 -2.67
N PRO A 39 9.23 -7.69 -2.23
CA PRO A 39 8.83 -8.85 -1.43
C PRO A 39 8.14 -8.48 -0.11
N TRP A 40 8.59 -7.41 0.55
CA TRP A 40 7.96 -6.92 1.77
C TRP A 40 6.59 -6.29 1.50
N VAL A 41 6.45 -5.51 0.43
CA VAL A 41 5.14 -4.97 0.01
C VAL A 41 4.18 -6.10 -0.38
N HIS A 42 4.67 -7.17 -1.02
CA HIS A 42 3.85 -8.35 -1.29
C HIS A 42 3.40 -9.05 -0.01
N TRP A 43 4.30 -9.18 0.98
CA TRP A 43 3.95 -9.72 2.30
C TRP A 43 2.88 -8.88 2.99
N LEU A 44 2.97 -7.53 2.96
CA LEU A 44 1.94 -6.65 3.51
C LEU A 44 0.57 -6.88 2.88
N ASN A 45 0.51 -6.93 1.55
CA ASN A 45 -0.72 -7.24 0.82
C ASN A 45 -1.29 -8.64 1.15
N GLY A 46 -0.45 -9.57 1.60
CA GLY A 46 -0.89 -10.87 2.10
C GLY A 46 -1.41 -10.85 3.55
N GLN A 47 -1.01 -9.86 4.37
CA GLN A 47 -1.44 -9.74 5.76
C GLN A 47 -2.76 -8.97 5.91
N PHE A 48 -2.98 -7.97 5.06
CA PHE A 48 -4.13 -7.08 5.14
C PHE A 48 -5.03 -7.29 3.93
N SER A 49 -5.90 -8.30 3.98
CA SER A 49 -6.73 -8.70 2.83
C SER A 49 -7.74 -7.65 2.38
N SER A 50 -8.03 -6.66 3.22
CA SER A 50 -8.88 -5.52 2.88
C SER A 50 -8.10 -4.35 2.32
N GLU A 51 -6.77 -4.29 2.44
CA GLU A 51 -5.98 -3.12 2.06
C GLU A 51 -5.04 -3.41 0.89
N GLN A 52 -4.63 -2.36 0.19
CA GLN A 52 -3.64 -2.45 -0.89
C GLN A 52 -2.44 -1.58 -0.54
N PHE A 53 -1.23 -2.11 -0.70
CA PHE A 53 0.02 -1.38 -0.52
C PHE A 53 0.79 -1.34 -1.83
N GLU A 54 1.27 -0.15 -2.20
CA GLU A 54 2.08 0.05 -3.40
C GLU A 54 3.46 0.60 -3.07
N LEU A 55 4.48 0.05 -3.75
CA LEU A 55 5.86 0.52 -3.63
C LEU A 55 6.10 1.70 -4.57
N VAL A 56 6.50 2.83 -4.00
CA VAL A 56 6.91 4.04 -4.72
C VAL A 56 8.41 4.30 -4.47
N PRO A 57 9.30 3.87 -5.38
CA PRO A 57 10.71 4.25 -5.33
C PRO A 57 10.86 5.76 -5.57
N LEU A 58 11.63 6.45 -4.73
CA LEU A 58 11.78 7.91 -4.76
C LEU A 58 13.23 8.33 -4.96
N GLY A 59 13.44 9.35 -5.78
CA GLY A 59 14.72 10.06 -5.84
C GLY A 59 15.01 10.92 -4.59
N LEU A 60 16.27 11.32 -4.38
CA LEU A 60 16.72 12.11 -3.21
C LEU A 60 15.95 13.43 -2.99
N GLY A 61 15.40 14.04 -4.06
CA GLY A 61 14.63 15.28 -3.98
C GLY A 61 13.11 15.09 -4.00
N GLU A 62 12.61 13.88 -4.24
CA GLU A 62 11.19 13.65 -4.54
C GLU A 62 10.36 13.42 -3.28
N ALA A 63 10.99 12.96 -2.20
CA ALA A 63 10.31 12.57 -0.97
C ALA A 63 9.47 13.68 -0.34
N ASN A 64 9.93 14.93 -0.40
CA ASN A 64 9.20 16.08 0.15
C ASN A 64 8.13 16.63 -0.80
N SER A 65 8.14 16.22 -2.08
CA SER A 65 7.23 16.73 -3.12
C SER A 65 6.02 15.85 -3.38
N ARG A 66 5.97 14.63 -2.83
CA ARG A 66 4.85 13.70 -3.04
C ARG A 66 3.88 13.74 -1.88
N ALA A 67 2.84 14.57 -2.01
CA ALA A 67 1.75 14.70 -1.04
C ALA A 67 0.88 13.44 -0.90
N GLU A 68 0.99 12.50 -1.83
CA GLU A 68 0.19 11.27 -1.91
C GLU A 68 0.81 10.09 -1.14
N LEU A 69 1.97 10.28 -0.50
CA LEU A 69 2.61 9.20 0.26
C LEU A 69 2.03 9.08 1.65
N ASP A 70 1.52 7.91 1.98
CA ASP A 70 1.06 7.58 3.34
C ASP A 70 2.24 7.26 4.26
N PHE A 71 3.29 6.65 3.70
CA PHE A 71 4.51 6.30 4.42
C PHE A 71 5.76 6.67 3.62
N LEU A 72 6.81 7.09 4.33
CA LEU A 72 8.13 7.35 3.76
C LEU A 72 9.20 6.63 4.57
N LEU A 73 9.92 5.72 3.90
CA LEU A 73 11.08 5.04 4.46
C LEU A 73 12.36 5.69 3.90
N THR A 74 13.13 6.30 4.79
CA THR A 74 14.45 6.84 4.51
C THR A 74 15.49 6.15 5.40
N ASN A 75 16.74 6.12 4.96
CA ASN A 75 17.83 5.88 5.90
C ASN A 75 17.84 7.01 6.95
N GLN A 76 18.23 6.67 8.18
CA GLN A 76 18.49 7.67 9.21
C GLN A 76 19.66 8.55 8.72
N ALA A 77 19.47 9.87 8.74
CA ALA A 77 20.50 10.86 8.48
C ALA A 77 21.14 11.31 9.80
#